data_AF-A0A397F679-F1
#
_entry.id   AF-A0A397F679-F1
#
_cell.length_a   1.000
_cell.length_b   1.000
_cell.length_c   1.000
_cell.angle_alpha   90.00
_cell.angle_beta   90.00
_cell.angle_gamma   90.00
#
_symmetry.space_group_name_H-M   'P 1'
#
loop_
_entity.id
_entity.type
_entity.pdbx_description
1 polymer ?
#
loop_
_entity_poly.entity_id
_entity_poly.type
_entity_poly.pdbx_seq_one_letter_code
_entity_poly.pdbx_strand_id
1 'polypeptide(L)'
;MQLSAQFTVMDDGVLWWRETIYPQPSVSRDALVVALFQCPAIMLPQMSMKEASVYLDVCLERKSDVVFRDWERFLIRFGPFDKCVLKAVQCFQDKLGIAPWFHGVISRAQAEAVTTSSDDGAFLVRFSETQPDKFTLTYMKVHTDPIYNGRKEIKNVLIVHNPREGYGLQDGGNGVKYPSIASFIEGSSVRLRTPVRVLLYCE
;
A
#
# COMPACT_ATOMS: atom_id res chain seq x y z
N MET A 1 7.20 -16.19 -19.43
CA MET A 1 8.52 -15.90 -18.84
C MET A 1 8.47 -14.86 -17.70
N GLN A 2 7.39 -14.06 -17.55
CA GLN A 2 7.22 -13.12 -16.42
C GLN A 2 6.80 -13.76 -15.08
N LEU A 3 6.05 -14.87 -15.11
CA LEU A 3 5.60 -15.56 -13.90
C LEU A 3 6.77 -16.07 -13.04
N SER A 4 7.79 -16.70 -13.64
CA SER A 4 8.87 -17.37 -12.91
C SER A 4 9.72 -16.44 -12.03
N ALA A 5 9.78 -15.16 -12.37
CA ALA A 5 10.58 -14.16 -11.67
C ALA A 5 9.84 -13.51 -10.50
N GLN A 6 8.50 -13.59 -10.48
CA GLN A 6 7.64 -13.20 -9.36
C GLN A 6 7.69 -14.24 -8.24
N PHE A 7 7.78 -15.53 -8.60
CA PHE A 7 7.92 -16.64 -7.64
C PHE A 7 9.20 -16.54 -6.80
N THR A 8 10.37 -16.36 -7.43
CA THR A 8 11.68 -16.40 -6.73
C THR A 8 11.84 -15.32 -5.65
N VAL A 9 11.18 -14.17 -5.80
CA VAL A 9 11.31 -13.03 -4.89
C VAL A 9 10.42 -13.18 -3.65
N MET A 10 9.34 -13.93 -3.79
CA MET A 10 8.42 -14.26 -2.71
C MET A 10 8.95 -15.42 -1.88
N ASP A 11 9.72 -16.32 -2.51
CA ASP A 11 10.28 -17.53 -1.90
C ASP A 11 11.17 -17.23 -0.69
N ASP A 12 12.04 -16.22 -0.72
CA ASP A 12 12.93 -15.88 0.41
C ASP A 12 12.15 -15.51 1.67
N GLY A 13 11.10 -14.69 1.54
CA GLY A 13 10.27 -14.29 2.66
C GLY A 13 9.37 -15.43 3.17
N VAL A 14 8.96 -16.34 2.28
CA VAL A 14 8.23 -17.56 2.66
C VAL A 14 9.15 -18.53 3.40
N LEU A 15 10.39 -18.73 2.94
CA LEU A 15 11.40 -19.53 3.62
C LEU A 15 11.73 -18.96 4.99
N TRP A 16 11.96 -17.64 5.08
CA TRP A 16 12.21 -16.97 6.35
C TRP A 16 11.08 -17.20 7.37
N TRP A 17 9.81 -17.11 6.95
CA TRP A 17 8.67 -17.42 7.82
C TRP A 17 8.72 -18.87 8.32
N ARG A 18 9.01 -19.82 7.42
CA ARG A 18 9.10 -21.25 7.76
C ARG A 18 10.24 -21.57 8.71
N GLU A 19 11.31 -20.79 8.70
CA GLU A 19 12.47 -21.02 9.57
C GLU A 19 12.34 -20.28 10.91
N THR A 20 11.65 -19.14 10.92
CA THR A 20 11.61 -18.22 12.08
C THR A 20 10.32 -18.35 12.90
N ILE A 21 9.18 -18.61 12.26
CA ILE A 21 7.85 -18.54 12.88
C ILE A 21 7.18 -19.92 12.96
N TYR A 22 7.42 -20.81 12.01
CA TYR A 22 6.91 -22.18 12.10
C TYR A 22 7.52 -22.92 13.32
N PRO A 23 6.78 -23.80 14.03
CA PRO A 23 5.44 -24.31 13.77
C PRO A 23 4.27 -23.45 14.26
N GLN A 24 4.50 -22.21 14.71
CA GLN A 24 3.40 -21.39 15.22
C GLN A 24 2.42 -21.02 14.09
N PRO A 25 1.09 -21.11 14.30
CA PRO A 25 0.09 -20.74 13.30
C PRO A 25 0.01 -19.22 13.08
N SER A 26 0.43 -18.44 14.07
CA SER A 26 0.50 -16.99 14.07
C SER A 26 1.64 -16.50 14.95
N VAL A 27 2.01 -15.23 14.78
CA VAL A 27 2.96 -14.51 15.63
C VAL A 27 2.39 -13.14 15.96
N SER A 28 2.64 -12.62 17.16
CA SER A 28 2.24 -11.24 17.48
C SER A 28 2.96 -10.27 16.55
N ARG A 29 2.30 -9.19 16.14
CA ARG A 29 2.89 -8.19 15.26
C ARG A 29 4.19 -7.63 15.83
N ASP A 30 4.24 -7.39 17.14
CA ASP A 30 5.43 -6.84 17.78
C ASP A 30 6.60 -7.82 17.70
N ALA A 31 6.36 -9.13 17.93
CA ALA A 31 7.39 -10.15 17.77
C ALA A 31 7.84 -10.30 16.32
N LEU A 32 6.91 -10.22 15.36
CA LEU A 32 7.24 -10.24 13.92
C LEU A 32 8.13 -9.05 13.53
N VAL A 33 7.77 -7.85 13.98
CA VAL A 33 8.54 -6.62 13.69
C VAL A 33 9.95 -6.70 14.29
N VAL A 34 10.08 -7.18 15.52
CA VAL A 34 11.39 -7.42 16.14
C VAL A 34 12.21 -8.42 15.32
N ALA A 35 11.62 -9.53 14.90
CA ALA A 35 12.30 -10.55 14.09
C ALA A 35 12.75 -9.99 12.72
N LEU A 36 11.94 -9.13 12.08
CA LEU A 36 12.32 -8.45 10.84
C LEU A 36 13.50 -7.50 11.03
N PHE A 37 13.50 -6.71 12.10
CA PHE A 37 14.59 -5.77 12.37
C PHE A 37 15.90 -6.44 12.78
N GLN A 38 15.83 -7.67 13.30
CA GLN A 38 17.00 -8.49 13.61
C GLN A 38 17.49 -9.33 12.43
N CYS A 39 16.71 -9.42 11.35
CA CYS A 39 17.07 -10.21 10.18
C CYS A 39 18.18 -9.51 9.37
N PRO A 40 19.38 -10.12 9.20
CA PRO A 40 20.50 -9.48 8.51
C PRO A 40 20.26 -9.29 7.00
N ALA A 41 19.30 -10.00 6.42
CA ALA A 41 18.92 -9.86 5.01
C ALA A 41 18.03 -8.63 4.76
N ILE A 42 17.41 -8.05 5.81
CA ILE A 42 16.50 -6.92 5.67
C ILE A 42 17.28 -5.61 5.60
N MET A 43 17.06 -4.87 4.52
CA MET A 43 17.47 -3.49 4.37
C MET A 43 16.54 -2.59 5.18
N LEU A 44 17.08 -2.00 6.24
CA LEU A 44 16.35 -1.08 7.11
C LEU A 44 16.28 0.35 6.52
N PRO A 45 15.15 1.05 6.71
CA PRO A 45 15.02 2.46 6.33
C PRO A 45 15.91 3.36 7.20
N GLN A 46 16.20 4.57 6.70
CA GLN A 46 16.95 5.59 7.43
C GLN A 46 16.06 6.30 8.47
N MET A 47 15.63 5.56 9.49
CA MET A 47 14.84 6.03 10.63
C MET A 47 14.97 5.07 11.82
N SER A 48 14.45 5.46 12.98
CA SER A 48 14.45 4.56 14.15
C SER A 48 13.52 3.37 13.94
N MET A 49 13.80 2.26 14.65
CA MET A 49 12.92 1.09 14.69
C MET A 49 11.50 1.47 15.13
N LYS A 50 11.37 2.38 16.11
CA LYS A 50 10.06 2.85 16.59
C LYS A 50 9.27 3.57 15.50
N GLU A 51 9.93 4.41 14.70
CA GLU A 51 9.29 5.09 13.57
C GLU A 51 8.91 4.10 12.46
N ALA A 52 9.81 3.19 12.10
CA ALA A 52 9.54 2.16 11.10
C ALA A 52 8.36 1.24 11.50
N SER A 53 8.24 0.91 12.80
CA SER A 53 7.12 0.12 13.33
C SER A 53 5.76 0.75 13.08
N VAL A 54 5.65 2.09 13.02
CA VAL A 54 4.39 2.77 12.73
C VAL A 54 3.90 2.45 11.31
N TYR A 55 4.83 2.36 10.34
CA TYR A 55 4.49 1.98 8.97
C TYR A 55 4.14 0.50 8.86
N LEU A 56 4.89 -0.37 9.56
CA LEU A 56 4.60 -1.80 9.58
C LEU A 56 3.24 -2.09 10.23
N ASP A 57 2.85 -1.36 11.28
CA ASP A 57 1.52 -1.44 11.89
C ASP A 57 0.41 -1.28 10.85
N VAL A 58 0.44 -0.18 10.08
CA VAL A 58 -0.59 0.09 9.09
C VAL A 58 -0.47 -0.85 7.87
N CYS A 59 0.74 -1.20 7.45
CA CYS A 59 0.97 -2.12 6.33
C CYS A 59 0.56 -3.57 6.60
N LEU A 60 0.56 -3.96 7.89
CA LEU A 60 0.02 -5.23 8.39
C LEU A 60 -1.45 -5.10 8.82
N GLU A 61 -2.16 -4.10 8.29
CA GLU A 61 -3.60 -3.90 8.49
C GLU A 61 -3.99 -3.75 9.98
N ARG A 62 -3.06 -3.26 10.81
CA ARG A 62 -3.21 -3.10 12.27
C ARG A 62 -3.62 -4.38 13.02
N LYS A 63 -3.32 -5.54 12.46
CA LYS A 63 -3.56 -6.83 13.12
C LYS A 63 -2.63 -6.99 14.33
N SER A 64 -3.18 -7.48 15.44
CA SER A 64 -2.40 -7.83 16.64
C SER A 64 -1.55 -9.07 16.41
N ASP A 65 -2.10 -10.02 15.67
CA ASP A 65 -1.50 -11.31 15.34
C ASP A 65 -1.51 -11.50 13.83
N VAL A 66 -0.37 -11.93 13.30
CA VAL A 66 -0.14 -12.12 11.87
C VAL A 66 -0.09 -13.61 11.59
N VAL A 67 -0.93 -14.09 10.67
CA VAL A 67 -0.84 -15.45 10.13
C VAL A 67 -0.04 -15.45 8.82
N PHE A 68 0.37 -16.63 8.35
CA PHE A 68 1.14 -16.75 7.11
C PHE A 68 0.49 -16.05 5.90
N ARG A 69 -0.85 -16.10 5.78
CA ARG A 69 -1.58 -15.43 4.70
C ARG A 69 -1.47 -13.90 4.75
N ASP A 70 -1.38 -13.32 5.94
CA ASP A 70 -1.18 -11.88 6.10
C ASP A 70 0.24 -11.48 5.71
N TRP A 71 1.22 -12.31 6.08
CA TRP A 71 2.61 -12.16 5.67
C TRP A 71 2.80 -12.28 4.16
N GLU A 72 2.18 -13.29 3.55
CA GLU A 72 2.17 -13.49 2.10
C GLU A 72 1.64 -12.24 1.38
N ARG A 73 0.50 -11.73 1.84
CA ARG A 73 -0.10 -10.49 1.31
C ARG A 73 0.81 -9.28 1.50
N PHE A 74 1.47 -9.16 2.66
CA PHE A 74 2.45 -8.11 2.90
C PHE A 74 3.60 -8.18 1.90
N LEU A 75 4.15 -9.36 1.63
CA LEU A 75 5.20 -9.55 0.63
C LEU A 75 4.74 -9.25 -0.80
N ILE A 76 3.51 -9.60 -1.18
CA ILE A 76 2.98 -9.24 -2.50
C ILE A 76 2.94 -7.71 -2.66
N ARG A 77 2.55 -6.99 -1.60
CA ARG A 77 2.41 -5.53 -1.62
C ARG A 77 3.75 -4.79 -1.52
N PHE A 78 4.73 -5.33 -0.80
CA PHE A 78 5.94 -4.59 -0.42
C PHE A 78 7.25 -5.30 -0.73
N GLY A 79 7.23 -6.48 -1.35
CA GLY A 79 8.45 -7.21 -1.72
C GLY A 79 9.40 -6.44 -2.65
N PRO A 80 10.62 -6.93 -2.92
CA PRO A 80 11.20 -8.19 -2.47
C PRO A 80 11.41 -8.26 -0.95
N PHE A 81 11.62 -9.47 -0.41
CA PHE A 81 11.76 -9.70 1.03
C PHE A 81 12.84 -8.82 1.66
N ASP A 82 14.05 -8.76 1.07
CA ASP A 82 15.17 -7.93 1.55
C ASP A 82 14.84 -6.44 1.65
N LYS A 83 13.83 -5.95 0.93
CA LYS A 83 13.43 -4.54 0.92
C LYS A 83 12.03 -4.30 1.48
N CYS A 84 11.38 -5.31 2.05
CA CYS A 84 9.96 -5.23 2.37
C CYS A 84 9.64 -4.17 3.42
N VAL A 85 10.50 -4.00 4.43
CA VAL A 85 10.40 -2.93 5.43
C VAL A 85 10.64 -1.56 4.80
N LEU A 86 11.72 -1.43 4.01
CA LEU A 86 12.05 -0.17 3.33
C LEU A 86 10.93 0.30 2.41
N LYS A 87 10.35 -0.61 1.61
CA LYS A 87 9.25 -0.29 0.69
C LYS A 87 7.96 0.06 1.41
N ALA A 88 7.62 -0.64 2.50
CA ALA A 88 6.48 -0.29 3.33
C ALA A 88 6.55 1.17 3.81
N VAL A 89 7.73 1.62 4.23
CA VAL A 89 7.99 3.01 4.59
C VAL A 89 7.91 3.94 3.37
N GLN A 90 8.68 3.67 2.31
CA GLN A 90 8.75 4.53 1.12
C GLN A 90 7.41 4.72 0.40
N CYS A 91 6.49 3.76 0.52
CA CYS A 91 5.16 3.87 -0.05
C CYS A 91 4.28 4.92 0.62
N PHE A 92 4.46 5.17 1.93
CA PHE A 92 3.52 5.97 2.72
C PHE A 92 4.17 7.03 3.59
N GLN A 93 5.49 7.19 3.57
CA GLN A 93 6.16 8.26 4.29
C GLN A 93 5.84 9.62 3.67
N ASP A 94 5.45 10.55 4.54
CA ASP A 94 5.31 11.99 4.28
C ASP A 94 6.09 12.76 5.37
N LYS A 95 6.19 14.09 5.25
CA LYS A 95 6.99 14.96 6.13
C LYS A 95 6.66 14.82 7.62
N LEU A 96 5.42 14.48 7.96
CA LEU A 96 4.92 14.40 9.33
C LEU A 96 4.57 12.97 9.79
N GLY A 97 4.91 11.94 9.00
CA GLY A 97 4.56 10.56 9.29
C GLY A 97 3.86 9.88 8.13
N ILE A 98 2.79 9.13 8.40
CA ILE A 98 2.03 8.45 7.35
C ILE A 98 1.30 9.47 6.48
N ALA A 99 1.39 9.27 5.17
CA ALA A 99 0.79 10.13 4.17
C ALA A 99 -0.73 10.23 4.37
N PRO A 100 -1.30 11.45 4.43
CA PRO A 100 -2.69 11.65 4.83
C PRO A 100 -3.72 11.16 3.81
N TRP A 101 -3.28 10.82 2.59
CA TRP A 101 -4.10 10.19 1.57
C TRP A 101 -4.19 8.66 1.73
N PHE A 102 -3.40 8.03 2.59
CA PHE A 102 -3.45 6.59 2.81
C PHE A 102 -4.35 6.22 3.98
N HIS A 103 -5.39 5.42 3.71
CA HIS A 103 -6.46 5.14 4.68
C HIS A 103 -6.45 3.69 5.19
N GLY A 104 -5.52 2.85 4.71
CA GLY A 104 -5.43 1.45 5.13
C GLY A 104 -6.69 0.65 4.78
N VAL A 105 -7.30 0.01 5.78
CA VAL A 105 -8.47 -0.89 5.63
C VAL A 105 -9.76 -0.07 5.74
N ILE A 106 -10.29 0.37 4.61
CA ILE A 106 -11.65 0.93 4.49
C ILE A 106 -12.38 0.28 3.32
N SER A 107 -13.71 0.13 3.45
CA SER A 107 -14.54 -0.43 2.40
C SER A 107 -14.64 0.49 1.19
N ARG A 108 -15.05 -0.06 0.05
CA ARG A 108 -15.35 0.77 -1.12
C ARG A 108 -16.40 1.84 -0.83
N ALA A 109 -17.46 1.48 -0.10
CA ALA A 109 -18.53 2.39 0.25
C ALA A 109 -18.05 3.54 1.14
N GLN A 110 -17.21 3.25 2.14
CA GLN A 110 -16.60 4.28 3.00
C GLN A 110 -15.74 5.25 2.19
N ALA A 111 -14.89 4.72 1.31
CA ALA A 111 -14.03 5.53 0.44
C ALA A 111 -14.83 6.43 -0.51
N GLU A 112 -15.89 5.91 -1.12
CA GLU A 112 -16.77 6.67 -2.01
C GLU A 112 -17.52 7.76 -1.23
N ALA A 113 -18.03 7.46 -0.03
CA ALA A 113 -18.76 8.41 0.81
C ALA A 113 -17.92 9.66 1.13
N VAL A 114 -16.66 9.47 1.53
CA VAL A 114 -15.75 10.60 1.87
C VAL A 114 -15.22 11.35 0.64
N THR A 115 -15.30 10.74 -0.56
CA THR A 115 -14.82 11.35 -1.81
C THR A 115 -15.94 12.05 -2.58
N THR A 116 -17.21 11.63 -2.41
CA THR A 116 -18.37 12.10 -3.21
C THR A 116 -18.58 13.61 -3.15
N SER A 117 -18.41 14.21 -1.98
CA SER A 117 -18.61 15.64 -1.76
C SER A 117 -17.41 16.51 -2.14
N SER A 118 -16.32 15.90 -2.60
CA SER A 118 -15.06 16.60 -2.85
C SER A 118 -14.98 17.24 -4.24
N ASP A 119 -13.96 18.09 -4.42
CA ASP A 119 -13.62 18.73 -5.68
C ASP A 119 -12.93 17.76 -6.67
N ASP A 120 -12.83 18.19 -7.93
CA ASP A 120 -12.09 17.44 -8.95
C ASP A 120 -10.65 17.16 -8.49
N GLY A 121 -10.21 15.92 -8.67
CA GLY A 121 -8.89 15.47 -8.28
C GLY A 121 -8.70 15.21 -6.79
N ALA A 122 -9.77 15.22 -5.99
CA ALA A 122 -9.72 14.71 -4.62
C ALA A 122 -9.52 13.18 -4.62
N PHE A 123 -8.62 12.66 -3.79
CA PHE A 123 -8.23 11.25 -3.83
C PHE A 123 -7.82 10.65 -2.49
N LEU A 124 -7.86 9.32 -2.40
CA LEU A 124 -7.26 8.50 -1.34
C LEU A 124 -6.76 7.16 -1.89
N VAL A 125 -5.86 6.53 -1.16
CA VAL A 125 -5.41 5.15 -1.40
C VAL A 125 -5.78 4.28 -0.22
N ARG A 126 -6.22 3.07 -0.50
CA ARG A 126 -6.61 2.07 0.50
C ARG A 126 -6.18 0.67 0.06
N PHE A 127 -6.22 -0.29 0.97
CA PHE A 127 -6.18 -1.68 0.58
C PHE A 127 -7.43 -2.06 -0.20
N SER A 128 -7.27 -2.92 -1.21
CA SER A 128 -8.40 -3.39 -1.99
C SER A 128 -9.20 -4.42 -1.20
N GLU A 129 -10.49 -4.17 -1.05
CA GLU A 129 -11.43 -5.04 -0.34
C GLU A 129 -11.66 -6.36 -1.10
N THR A 130 -11.72 -6.32 -2.44
CA THR A 130 -12.01 -7.49 -3.28
C THR A 130 -10.77 -8.20 -3.78
N GLN A 131 -9.61 -7.52 -3.79
CA GLN A 131 -8.32 -8.08 -4.19
C GLN A 131 -7.26 -7.72 -3.14
N PRO A 132 -7.26 -8.38 -1.96
CA PRO A 132 -6.52 -7.94 -0.78
C PRO A 132 -5.01 -7.74 -0.96
N ASP A 133 -4.44 -8.37 -1.99
CA ASP A 133 -3.00 -8.27 -2.31
C ASP A 133 -2.66 -7.00 -3.11
N LYS A 134 -3.65 -6.14 -3.38
CA LYS A 134 -3.53 -4.91 -4.17
C LYS A 134 -4.01 -3.69 -3.39
N PHE A 135 -3.75 -2.51 -3.94
CA PHE A 135 -4.29 -1.26 -3.46
C PHE A 135 -5.37 -0.74 -4.40
N THR A 136 -6.25 0.10 -3.89
CA THR A 136 -7.21 0.86 -4.69
C THR A 136 -6.96 2.35 -4.51
N LEU A 137 -6.79 3.05 -5.63
CA LEU A 137 -6.89 4.49 -5.73
C LEU A 137 -8.36 4.86 -5.95
N THR A 138 -8.93 5.61 -5.02
CA THR A 138 -10.27 6.20 -5.16
C THR A 138 -10.10 7.70 -5.42
N TYR A 139 -10.69 8.24 -6.47
CA TYR A 139 -10.61 9.68 -6.77
C TYR A 139 -11.86 10.24 -7.43
N MET A 140 -12.11 11.53 -7.21
CA MET A 140 -13.17 12.31 -7.85
C MET A 140 -12.70 12.84 -9.20
N LYS A 141 -13.47 12.59 -10.26
CA LYS A 141 -13.30 13.19 -11.57
C LYS A 141 -14.51 14.06 -11.91
N VAL A 142 -14.26 15.31 -12.26
CA VAL A 142 -15.22 16.20 -12.91
C VAL A 142 -14.90 16.23 -14.40
N HIS A 143 -15.84 15.80 -15.23
CA HIS A 143 -15.65 15.79 -16.67
C HIS A 143 -15.71 17.21 -17.23
N THR A 144 -14.79 17.53 -18.14
CA THR A 144 -14.69 18.84 -18.80
C THR A 144 -14.99 18.76 -20.30
N ASP A 145 -15.26 17.57 -20.83
CA ASP A 145 -15.69 17.41 -22.20
C ASP A 145 -17.07 18.07 -22.41
N PRO A 146 -17.35 18.62 -23.61
CA PRO A 146 -18.59 19.38 -23.83
C PRO A 146 -19.88 18.61 -23.56
N ILE A 147 -19.86 17.28 -23.64
CA ILE A 147 -21.04 16.41 -23.52
C ILE A 147 -21.35 16.11 -22.04
N TYR A 148 -20.32 15.90 -21.22
CA TYR A 148 -20.45 15.56 -19.81
C TYR A 148 -19.94 16.66 -18.87
N ASN A 149 -19.80 17.91 -19.36
CA ASN A 149 -19.22 19.00 -18.60
C ASN A 149 -19.87 19.15 -17.21
N GLY A 150 -19.06 19.16 -16.16
CA GLY A 150 -19.50 19.26 -14.77
C GLY A 150 -20.00 17.95 -14.15
N ARG A 151 -20.13 16.86 -14.92
CA ARG A 151 -20.49 15.55 -14.37
C ARG A 151 -19.41 15.08 -13.39
N LYS A 152 -19.83 14.80 -12.17
CA LYS A 152 -18.99 14.16 -11.14
C LYS A 152 -19.02 12.64 -11.30
N GLU A 153 -17.86 12.01 -11.23
CA GLU A 153 -17.71 10.56 -11.27
C GLU A 153 -16.61 10.13 -10.31
N ILE A 154 -16.90 9.17 -9.43
CA ILE A 154 -15.88 8.53 -8.62
C ILE A 154 -15.27 7.36 -9.40
N LYS A 155 -13.94 7.33 -9.44
CA LYS A 155 -13.17 6.25 -10.03
C LYS A 155 -12.50 5.45 -8.91
N ASN A 156 -12.59 4.12 -9.00
CA ASN A 156 -11.81 3.19 -8.19
C ASN A 156 -10.90 2.41 -9.14
N VAL A 157 -9.59 2.53 -8.97
CA VAL A 157 -8.61 1.90 -9.87
C VAL A 157 -7.60 1.12 -9.05
N LEU A 158 -7.28 -0.10 -9.50
CA LEU A 158 -6.31 -0.96 -8.81
C LEU A 158 -4.88 -0.50 -9.09
N ILE A 159 -4.09 -0.39 -8.03
CA ILE A 159 -2.64 -0.26 -8.11
C ILE A 159 -2.04 -1.62 -7.79
N VAL A 160 -1.21 -2.13 -8.70
CA VAL A 160 -0.49 -3.39 -8.58
C VAL A 160 0.99 -3.14 -8.32
N HIS A 161 1.61 -4.08 -7.63
CA HIS A 161 3.04 -4.10 -7.38
C HIS A 161 3.70 -5.21 -8.19
N ASN A 162 4.75 -4.86 -8.92
CA ASN A 162 5.69 -5.79 -9.51
C ASN A 162 7.02 -5.64 -8.73
N PRO A 163 7.56 -6.70 -8.10
CA PRO A 163 8.79 -6.60 -7.31
C PRO A 163 10.01 -6.06 -8.07
N ARG A 164 10.03 -6.17 -9.41
CA ARG A 164 11.13 -5.68 -10.26
C ARG A 164 10.90 -4.28 -10.80
N GLU A 165 9.65 -3.95 -11.16
CA GLU A 165 9.33 -2.71 -11.87
C GLU A 165 8.72 -1.64 -10.95
N GLY A 166 8.15 -2.04 -9.81
CA GLY A 166 7.49 -1.15 -8.86
C GLY A 166 5.96 -1.14 -8.99
N TYR A 167 5.36 0.00 -8.67
CA TYR A 167 3.92 0.20 -8.53
C TYR A 167 3.33 0.90 -9.75
N GLY A 168 2.13 0.51 -10.15
CA GLY A 168 1.39 1.23 -11.19
C GLY A 168 -0.03 0.72 -11.31
N LEU A 169 -0.82 1.34 -12.18
CA LEU A 169 -2.20 0.89 -12.42
C LEU A 169 -2.21 -0.52 -13.05
N GLN A 170 -3.18 -1.34 -12.65
CA GLN A 170 -3.42 -2.64 -13.27
C GLN A 170 -3.95 -2.47 -14.70
N ASP A 171 -5.01 -1.67 -14.81
CA ASP A 171 -5.72 -1.39 -16.05
C ASP A 171 -5.73 0.12 -16.28
N GLY A 172 -5.51 0.54 -17.52
CA GLY A 172 -5.37 1.95 -17.87
C GLY A 172 -4.04 2.58 -17.44
N GLY A 173 -3.91 3.88 -17.68
CA GLY A 173 -2.64 4.60 -17.52
C GLY A 173 -1.73 4.48 -18.75
N ASN A 174 -0.50 4.98 -18.62
CA ASN A 174 0.53 4.97 -19.68
C ASN A 174 1.55 3.83 -19.53
N GLY A 175 1.25 2.84 -18.67
CA GLY A 175 2.15 1.73 -18.36
C GLY A 175 3.34 2.07 -17.45
N VAL A 176 3.49 3.34 -17.02
CA VAL A 176 4.60 3.75 -16.14
C VAL A 176 4.51 3.06 -14.78
N LYS A 177 5.66 2.58 -14.32
CA LYS A 177 5.85 2.00 -12.99
C LYS A 177 6.71 2.94 -12.14
N TYR A 178 6.41 2.98 -10.86
CA TYR A 178 7.01 3.89 -9.88
C TYR A 178 7.65 3.09 -8.75
N PRO A 179 8.79 3.53 -8.19
CA PRO A 179 9.47 2.80 -7.13
C PRO A 179 8.62 2.65 -5.85
N SER A 180 7.66 3.56 -5.61
CA SER A 180 6.77 3.57 -4.46
C SER A 180 5.37 4.10 -4.82
N ILE A 181 4.38 3.87 -3.95
CA ILE A 181 3.06 4.51 -4.12
C ILE A 181 3.17 6.03 -3.98
N ALA A 182 4.00 6.55 -3.07
CA ALA A 182 4.21 7.98 -2.91
C ALA A 182 4.70 8.64 -4.22
N SER A 183 5.69 8.04 -4.89
CA SER A 183 6.19 8.53 -6.18
C SER A 183 5.16 8.38 -7.31
N PHE A 184 4.30 7.36 -7.28
CA PHE A 184 3.15 7.25 -8.19
C PHE A 184 2.16 8.41 -8.00
N ILE A 185 1.85 8.79 -6.75
CA ILE A 185 0.96 9.90 -6.44
C ILE A 185 1.56 11.22 -6.90
N GLU A 186 2.85 11.45 -6.64
CA GLU A 186 3.57 12.65 -7.08
C GLU A 186 3.59 12.78 -8.62
N GLY A 187 3.91 11.70 -9.32
CA GLY A 187 3.87 11.65 -10.79
C GLY A 187 2.46 11.81 -11.38
N SER A 188 1.43 11.62 -10.57
CA SER A 188 0.01 11.77 -10.96
C SER A 188 -0.62 13.08 -10.48
N SER A 189 0.17 14.03 -9.94
CA SER A 189 -0.29 15.28 -9.31
C SER A 189 -1.17 16.18 -10.19
N VAL A 190 -1.04 16.10 -11.52
CA VAL A 190 -1.94 16.81 -12.45
C VAL A 190 -3.41 16.40 -12.26
N ARG A 191 -3.64 15.12 -11.92
CA ARG A 191 -4.96 14.52 -11.70
C ARG A 191 -5.29 14.36 -10.21
N LEU A 192 -4.31 13.99 -9.39
CA LEU A 192 -4.47 13.72 -7.97
C LEU A 192 -3.97 14.92 -7.18
N ARG A 193 -4.89 15.86 -6.89
CA ARG A 193 -4.52 17.19 -6.38
C ARG A 193 -4.75 17.34 -4.89
N THR A 194 -5.87 16.83 -4.39
CA THR A 194 -6.29 17.07 -3.00
C THR A 194 -6.39 15.74 -2.26
N PRO A 195 -5.52 15.47 -1.27
CA PRO A 195 -5.64 14.28 -0.45
C PRO A 195 -6.90 14.39 0.40
N VAL A 196 -7.81 13.41 0.28
CA VAL A 196 -8.95 13.27 1.19
C VAL A 196 -8.39 12.86 2.54
N ARG A 197 -8.53 13.73 3.54
CA ARG A 197 -8.12 13.46 4.92
C ARG A 197 -9.36 13.04 5.68
N VAL A 198 -9.36 11.82 6.18
CA VAL A 198 -10.45 11.38 7.03
C VAL A 198 -10.01 11.50 8.48
N LEU A 199 -10.74 12.33 9.25
CA LEU A 199 -10.56 12.51 10.70
C LEU A 199 -11.03 11.27 11.51
N LEU A 200 -10.95 10.06 10.96
CA LEU A 200 -11.39 8.83 11.66
C LEU A 200 -10.42 8.38 12.76
N TYR A 201 -9.40 9.17 13.08
CA TYR A 201 -8.41 8.85 14.13
C TYR A 201 -8.52 9.75 15.37
N CYS A 202 -9.63 10.48 15.55
CA CYS A 202 -9.99 11.08 16.84
C CYS A 202 -11.02 10.20 17.54
N GLU A 203 -10.55 9.11 18.16
CA GLU A 203 -11.15 8.53 19.38
C GLU A 203 -10.03 8.11 20.32
#